data_AF-A0A2N0B4L6-F1
#
_entry.id   AF-A0A2N0B4L6-F1
#
_cell.length_a   1.000
_cell.length_b   1.000
_cell.length_c   1.000
_cell.angle_alpha   90.00
_cell.angle_beta   90.00
_cell.angle_gamma   90.00
#
_symmetry.space_group_name_H-M   'P 1'
#
loop_
_entity.id
_entity.type
_entity.pdbx_description
1 polymer ?
#
loop_
_entity_poly.entity_id
_entity_poly.type
_entity_poly.pdbx_seq_one_letter_code
_entity_poly.pdbx_strand_id
1 'polypeptide(L)'
;EAYLKASNAEASDYFGYSLAISGNTIAVGAMGESSNQNTITNGGIASADNTNASSGAVYVYQRTGTNWTEEAYIKAVNGDAGDLFGISVALSGNTLAVGAAQESSNQITITNGTTASANNARASSGAVYVYLRTGTIWAQEAYLKAGNGQTGDQFGTTVAVDGDTVAVGSVYSNEGAVYVYTRTAALWSQEAIIQPANPGSVTNFGLSLSISGNTIAVGTYSEDGNENRILNGTVASLDNTLPASGALYVYQRTGTAWAQESYIKAPNVQSGDWFGMGVALSGDTVVAGAPQEDGGQTTVTVGEIRSWNELKPNSGAVYVFSR
;
A
#
# COMPACT_ATOMS: atom_id res chain seq x y z
N GLU A 1 -14.99 2.42 -22.95
CA GLU A 1 -13.56 2.03 -22.85
C GLU A 1 -12.73 3.28 -23.02
N ALA A 2 -11.58 3.39 -22.35
CA ALA A 2 -10.69 4.54 -22.46
C ALA A 2 -9.23 4.10 -22.33
N TYR A 3 -8.34 4.82 -23.01
CA TYR A 3 -6.89 4.70 -22.90
C TYR A 3 -6.38 5.96 -22.20
N LEU A 4 -5.74 5.78 -21.04
CA LEU A 4 -5.19 6.89 -20.23
C LEU A 4 -3.67 6.90 -20.37
N LYS A 5 -3.10 8.08 -20.57
CA LYS A 5 -1.65 8.30 -20.66
C LYS A 5 -1.31 9.67 -20.09
N ALA A 6 -0.23 9.73 -19.31
CA ALA A 6 0.36 10.99 -18.85
C ALA A 6 0.52 11.99 -20.00
N SER A 7 0.11 13.24 -19.75
CA SER A 7 0.18 14.35 -20.71
C SER A 7 1.61 14.76 -21.10
N ASN A 8 2.63 14.39 -20.32
CA ASN A 8 4.07 14.62 -20.51
C ASN A 8 4.87 13.30 -20.58
N ALA A 9 4.29 12.28 -21.22
CA ALA A 9 4.86 10.94 -21.32
C ALA A 9 6.33 10.85 -21.77
N GLU A 10 7.19 10.28 -20.94
CA GLU A 10 8.61 10.07 -21.26
C GLU A 10 9.07 8.62 -20.99
N ALA A 11 10.30 8.31 -21.42
CA ALA A 11 10.89 6.99 -21.24
C ALA A 11 11.15 6.70 -19.76
N SER A 12 10.77 5.51 -19.30
CA SER A 12 11.02 5.04 -17.93
C SER A 12 10.29 5.81 -16.82
N ASP A 13 9.24 6.58 -17.13
CA ASP A 13 8.40 7.21 -16.09
C ASP A 13 7.60 6.20 -15.26
N TYR A 14 7.41 4.99 -15.81
CA TYR A 14 6.60 3.92 -15.22
C TYR A 14 5.16 4.36 -14.88
N PHE A 15 4.54 5.18 -15.74
CA PHE A 15 3.12 5.52 -15.60
C PHE A 15 2.28 4.24 -15.55
N GLY A 16 1.50 4.09 -14.47
CA GLY A 16 0.74 2.86 -14.20
C GLY A 16 1.44 1.91 -13.24
N TYR A 17 2.58 2.28 -12.67
CA TYR A 17 3.28 1.48 -11.66
C TYR A 17 2.39 1.18 -10.45
N SER A 18 1.62 2.18 -10.01
CA SER A 18 0.63 2.05 -8.95
C SER A 18 -0.70 2.68 -9.40
N LEU A 19 -1.81 2.11 -8.96
CA LEU A 19 -3.16 2.46 -9.41
C LEU A 19 -4.13 2.46 -8.23
N ALA A 20 -5.01 3.45 -8.19
CA ALA A 20 -6.16 3.46 -7.30
C ALA A 20 -7.39 4.04 -8.03
N ILE A 21 -8.56 3.52 -7.69
CA ILE A 21 -9.83 3.99 -8.25
C ILE A 21 -10.86 4.17 -7.14
N SER A 22 -11.58 5.29 -7.18
CA SER A 22 -12.72 5.53 -6.31
C SER A 22 -13.81 6.24 -7.10
N GLY A 23 -14.94 5.55 -7.30
CA GLY A 23 -16.03 6.03 -8.13
C GLY A 23 -15.57 6.40 -9.55
N ASN A 24 -15.62 7.69 -9.87
CA ASN A 24 -15.27 8.25 -11.18
C ASN A 24 -13.86 8.85 -11.23
N THR A 25 -13.02 8.58 -10.24
CA THR A 25 -11.67 9.14 -10.12
C THR A 25 -10.65 8.01 -10.15
N ILE A 26 -9.61 8.15 -10.98
CA ILE A 26 -8.46 7.24 -11.02
C ILE A 26 -7.22 8.04 -10.65
N ALA A 27 -6.40 7.54 -9.73
CA ALA A 27 -5.06 8.03 -9.48
C ALA A 27 -4.04 7.02 -10.04
N VAL A 28 -3.04 7.52 -10.75
CA VAL A 28 -2.00 6.73 -11.40
C VAL A 28 -0.63 7.23 -10.96
N GLY A 29 0.14 6.37 -10.31
CA GLY A 29 1.53 6.65 -9.98
C GLY A 29 2.47 6.45 -11.17
N ALA A 30 3.48 7.31 -11.24
CA ALA A 30 4.57 7.27 -12.19
C ALA A 30 5.87 7.56 -11.42
N MET A 31 6.35 6.56 -10.67
CA MET A 31 7.48 6.73 -9.75
C MET A 31 8.81 7.12 -10.42
N GLY A 32 8.95 6.85 -11.72
CA GLY A 32 10.14 7.20 -12.50
C GLY A 32 10.06 8.57 -13.16
N GLU A 33 8.91 9.24 -13.07
CA GLU A 33 8.73 10.55 -13.68
C GLU A 33 9.74 11.55 -13.10
N SER A 34 10.34 12.33 -13.99
CA SER A 34 11.41 13.25 -13.62
C SER A 34 10.89 14.67 -13.79
N SER A 35 10.93 15.48 -12.73
CA SER A 35 10.60 16.91 -12.84
C SER A 35 10.98 17.64 -11.55
N ASN A 36 11.58 18.83 -11.67
CA ASN A 36 11.87 19.71 -10.55
C ASN A 36 10.64 20.53 -10.11
N GLN A 37 9.47 20.27 -10.68
CA GLN A 37 8.22 20.84 -10.18
C GLN A 37 7.91 20.29 -8.78
N ASN A 38 7.68 21.20 -7.84
CA ASN A 38 7.34 20.91 -6.44
C ASN A 38 5.96 21.45 -6.05
N THR A 39 5.08 21.61 -7.04
CA THR A 39 3.71 22.10 -6.87
C THR A 39 2.73 21.19 -7.62
N ILE A 40 1.45 21.31 -7.28
CA ILE A 40 0.36 20.59 -7.96
C ILE A 40 -0.11 21.42 -9.15
N THR A 41 -0.17 20.82 -10.34
CA THR A 41 -0.92 21.37 -11.46
C THR A 41 -2.35 20.85 -11.41
N ASN A 42 -3.31 21.72 -11.08
CA ASN A 42 -4.73 21.42 -11.22
C ASN A 42 -5.18 21.80 -12.64
N GLY A 43 -5.32 20.80 -13.50
CA GLY A 43 -5.51 20.92 -14.95
C GLY A 43 -4.78 19.81 -15.71
N GLY A 44 -5.07 19.68 -17.01
CA GLY A 44 -4.65 18.52 -17.80
C GLY A 44 -3.32 18.63 -18.55
N ILE A 45 -2.37 19.43 -18.07
CA ILE A 45 -1.04 19.54 -18.69
C ILE A 45 0.03 19.49 -17.59
N ALA A 46 0.70 18.36 -17.49
CA ALA A 46 1.87 18.17 -16.64
C ALA A 46 3.09 18.93 -17.19
N SER A 47 4.07 19.15 -16.31
CA SER A 47 5.32 19.81 -16.70
C SER A 47 6.08 19.00 -17.74
N ALA A 48 6.69 19.67 -18.72
CA ALA A 48 7.65 19.02 -19.64
C ALA A 48 9.09 19.01 -19.07
N ASP A 49 9.28 19.54 -17.85
CA ASP A 49 10.60 19.53 -17.21
C ASP A 49 11.00 18.12 -16.77
N ASN A 50 12.24 17.73 -17.11
CA ASN A 50 12.85 16.42 -16.81
C ASN A 50 14.15 16.54 -15.98
N THR A 51 14.30 17.60 -15.18
CA THR A 51 15.60 17.92 -14.56
C THR A 51 15.86 17.25 -13.21
N ASN A 52 14.84 16.66 -12.56
CA ASN A 52 14.95 15.99 -11.26
C ASN A 52 14.58 14.51 -11.37
N ALA A 53 15.59 13.67 -11.62
CA ALA A 53 15.45 12.27 -12.02
C ALA A 53 14.66 11.43 -11.00
N SER A 54 13.64 10.69 -11.46
CA SER A 54 12.83 9.78 -10.64
C SER A 54 12.31 10.39 -9.33
N SER A 55 12.04 11.69 -9.35
CA SER A 55 11.36 12.38 -8.24
C SER A 55 9.92 11.90 -8.10
N GLY A 56 9.34 11.40 -9.20
CA GLY A 56 8.08 10.69 -9.27
C GLY A 56 6.85 11.61 -9.29
N ALA A 57 5.74 11.14 -9.84
CA ALA A 57 4.50 11.90 -9.98
C ALA A 57 3.26 11.04 -9.78
N VAL A 58 2.12 11.72 -9.53
CA VAL A 58 0.79 11.12 -9.60
C VAL A 58 -0.10 11.91 -10.53
N TYR A 59 -0.81 11.21 -11.40
CA TYR A 59 -1.79 11.77 -12.33
C TYR A 59 -3.18 11.37 -11.87
N VAL A 60 -4.08 12.34 -11.76
CA VAL A 60 -5.47 12.10 -11.41
C VAL A 60 -6.34 12.29 -12.64
N TYR A 61 -7.17 11.30 -12.95
CA TYR A 61 -8.13 11.34 -14.04
C TYR A 61 -9.54 11.33 -13.48
N GLN A 62 -10.39 12.22 -14.00
CA GLN A 62 -11.79 12.30 -13.66
C GLN A 62 -12.65 11.88 -14.85
N ARG A 63 -13.66 11.05 -14.58
CA ARG A 63 -14.68 10.67 -15.56
C ARG A 63 -15.87 11.63 -15.53
N THR A 64 -16.28 12.11 -16.70
CA THR A 64 -17.55 12.80 -16.93
C THR A 64 -18.29 12.14 -18.09
N GLY A 65 -19.44 11.53 -17.81
CA GLY A 65 -20.14 10.68 -18.78
C GLY A 65 -19.29 9.47 -19.18
N THR A 66 -18.88 9.41 -20.44
CA THR A 66 -17.97 8.36 -20.95
C THR A 66 -16.52 8.82 -21.10
N ASN A 67 -16.25 10.12 -20.91
CA ASN A 67 -14.95 10.72 -21.18
C ASN A 67 -14.12 10.78 -19.89
N TRP A 68 -12.84 10.49 -20.01
CA TRP A 68 -11.85 10.67 -18.96
C TRP A 68 -10.94 11.84 -19.32
N THR A 69 -10.66 12.70 -18.34
CA THR A 69 -9.76 13.85 -18.50
C THR A 69 -8.77 13.87 -17.36
N GLU A 70 -7.50 14.17 -17.66
CA GLU A 70 -6.51 14.47 -16.63
C GLU A 70 -6.95 15.73 -15.86
N GLU A 71 -7.25 15.55 -14.58
CA GLU A 71 -7.70 16.60 -13.67
C GLU A 71 -6.52 17.23 -12.93
N ALA A 72 -5.50 16.44 -12.59
CA ALA A 72 -4.33 16.95 -11.89
C ALA A 72 -3.07 16.16 -12.18
N TYR A 73 -1.94 16.87 -12.10
CA TYR A 73 -0.58 16.35 -12.01
C TYR A 73 0.00 16.79 -10.66
N ILE A 74 0.34 15.82 -9.82
CA ILE A 74 0.70 16.01 -8.42
C ILE A 74 2.17 15.62 -8.22
N LYS A 75 2.91 16.51 -7.56
CA LYS A 75 4.31 16.34 -7.15
C LYS A 75 4.47 16.56 -5.65
N ALA A 76 5.44 15.88 -5.05
CA ALA A 76 5.85 16.15 -3.67
C ALA A 76 6.44 17.57 -3.55
N VAL A 77 6.11 18.29 -2.47
CA VAL A 77 6.55 19.68 -2.24
C VAL A 77 8.06 19.81 -1.94
N ASN A 78 8.68 18.74 -1.47
CA ASN A 78 10.12 18.58 -1.21
C ASN A 78 10.69 17.42 -2.05
N GLY A 79 10.13 17.14 -3.22
CA GLY A 79 10.56 16.01 -4.05
C GLY A 79 11.99 16.15 -4.53
N ASP A 80 12.86 15.23 -4.10
CA ASP A 80 14.25 15.12 -4.52
C ASP A 80 14.45 13.96 -5.51
N ALA A 81 15.62 13.94 -6.15
CA ALA A 81 15.97 12.91 -7.12
C ALA A 81 15.95 11.53 -6.46
N GLY A 82 15.18 10.61 -7.03
CA GLY A 82 15.09 9.24 -6.56
C GLY A 82 14.20 9.03 -5.33
N ASP A 83 13.37 9.99 -4.93
CA ASP A 83 12.40 9.84 -3.84
C ASP A 83 11.24 8.87 -4.18
N LEU A 84 11.03 8.62 -5.47
CA LEU A 84 10.03 7.68 -6.00
C LEU A 84 8.59 8.03 -5.57
N PHE A 85 8.23 9.32 -5.56
CA PHE A 85 6.86 9.73 -5.28
C PHE A 85 5.87 9.08 -6.26
N GLY A 86 4.80 8.48 -5.75
CA GLY A 86 3.87 7.69 -6.57
C GLY A 86 4.25 6.22 -6.69
N ILE A 87 5.27 5.74 -5.96
CA ILE A 87 5.56 4.29 -5.84
C ILE A 87 4.35 3.51 -5.32
N SER A 88 3.55 4.13 -4.46
CA SER A 88 2.28 3.61 -3.98
C SER A 88 1.23 4.72 -3.96
N VAL A 89 0.00 4.39 -4.35
CA VAL A 89 -1.15 5.31 -4.34
C VAL A 89 -2.37 4.60 -3.80
N ALA A 90 -3.16 5.30 -2.98
CA ALA A 90 -4.47 4.83 -2.52
C ALA A 90 -5.47 5.99 -2.53
N LEU A 91 -6.71 5.71 -2.93
CA LEU A 91 -7.74 6.71 -3.14
C LEU A 91 -9.07 6.26 -2.52
N SER A 92 -9.65 7.08 -1.66
CA SER A 92 -11.00 6.89 -1.10
C SER A 92 -11.77 8.21 -1.17
N GLY A 93 -12.76 8.26 -2.06
CA GLY A 93 -13.52 9.46 -2.35
C GLY A 93 -12.61 10.60 -2.81
N ASN A 94 -12.45 11.61 -1.94
CA ASN A 94 -11.64 12.80 -2.17
C ASN A 94 -10.27 12.76 -1.47
N THR A 95 -9.96 11.72 -0.71
CA THR A 95 -8.67 11.55 -0.02
C THR A 95 -7.74 10.69 -0.86
N LEU A 96 -6.59 11.23 -1.24
CA LEU A 96 -5.53 10.53 -1.95
C LEU A 96 -4.29 10.46 -1.04
N ALA A 97 -3.79 9.25 -0.78
CA ALA A 97 -2.53 9.02 -0.10
C ALA A 97 -1.48 8.55 -1.13
N VAL A 98 -0.28 9.13 -1.07
CA VAL A 98 0.81 8.83 -2.00
C VAL A 98 2.11 8.57 -1.24
N GLY A 99 2.72 7.42 -1.47
CA GLY A 99 4.03 7.08 -0.91
C GLY A 99 5.19 7.65 -1.72
N ALA A 100 6.27 7.97 -1.01
CA ALA A 100 7.60 8.25 -1.53
C ALA A 100 8.60 7.50 -0.63
N ALA A 101 8.78 6.21 -0.89
CA ALA A 101 9.48 5.29 0.01
C ALA A 101 10.98 5.64 0.17
N GLN A 102 11.56 6.38 -0.76
CA GLN A 102 12.97 6.78 -0.73
C GLN A 102 13.21 8.21 -0.23
N GLU A 103 12.14 8.92 0.14
CA GLU A 103 12.23 10.24 0.76
C GLU A 103 13.13 10.19 2.00
N SER A 104 14.03 11.18 2.11
CA SER A 104 15.18 11.10 3.02
C SER A 104 15.14 12.07 4.20
N SER A 105 14.05 12.82 4.39
CA SER A 105 13.97 13.78 5.49
C SER A 105 14.07 13.10 6.85
N ASN A 106 14.75 13.79 7.77
CA ASN A 106 14.93 13.36 9.15
C ASN A 106 13.70 13.59 10.05
N GLN A 107 12.58 14.03 9.50
CA GLN A 107 11.37 14.32 10.28
C GLN A 107 10.74 13.01 10.82
N ILE A 108 10.31 12.99 12.08
CA ILE A 108 9.59 11.87 12.74
C ILE A 108 8.21 12.31 13.26
N THR A 109 7.73 13.46 12.80
CA THR A 109 6.44 14.02 13.19
C THR A 109 5.59 14.24 11.95
N ILE A 110 4.29 14.39 12.14
CA ILE A 110 3.36 14.74 11.06
C ILE A 110 3.41 16.25 10.85
N THR A 111 3.45 16.71 9.59
CA THR A 111 3.10 18.08 9.24
C THR A 111 1.67 18.09 8.72
N ASN A 112 0.78 18.79 9.42
CA ASN A 112 -0.56 19.09 8.93
C ASN A 112 -0.50 20.40 8.13
N GLY A 113 -0.64 20.30 6.81
CA GLY A 113 -0.53 21.41 5.88
C GLY A 113 0.24 21.05 4.60
N THR A 114 0.61 22.10 3.87
CA THR A 114 1.15 22.02 2.50
C THR A 114 2.67 21.99 2.42
N THR A 115 3.37 21.77 3.54
CA THR A 115 4.84 21.79 3.59
C THR A 115 5.39 20.44 4.05
N ALA A 116 6.66 20.21 3.73
CA ALA A 116 7.43 19.07 4.17
C ALA A 116 8.88 19.50 4.45
N SER A 117 9.59 18.75 5.28
CA SER A 117 10.99 19.04 5.60
C SER A 117 11.91 18.71 4.42
N ALA A 118 12.85 19.59 4.11
CA ALA A 118 13.91 19.35 3.11
C ALA A 118 15.23 18.84 3.74
N ASN A 119 15.24 18.50 5.04
CA ASN A 119 16.46 18.07 5.73
C ASN A 119 16.68 16.57 5.56
N ASN A 120 17.48 16.19 4.56
CA ASN A 120 17.70 14.80 4.14
C ASN A 120 18.75 14.02 4.95
N ALA A 121 18.83 14.28 6.27
CA ALA A 121 19.80 13.61 7.13
C ALA A 121 19.44 12.15 7.48
N ARG A 122 18.31 11.60 7.00
CA ARG A 122 17.89 10.21 7.29
C ARG A 122 17.44 9.48 6.02
N ALA A 123 18.44 9.03 5.28
CA ALA A 123 18.31 8.39 3.97
C ALA A 123 17.23 7.30 3.94
N SER A 124 16.38 7.35 2.92
CA SER A 124 15.35 6.32 2.66
C SER A 124 14.47 6.00 3.87
N SER A 125 14.21 6.98 4.73
CA SER A 125 13.27 6.78 5.84
C SER A 125 11.82 6.78 5.38
N GLY A 126 11.57 7.33 4.19
CA GLY A 126 10.31 7.28 3.47
C GLY A 126 9.24 8.22 4.01
N ALA A 127 8.27 8.58 3.18
CA ALA A 127 7.18 9.47 3.52
C ALA A 127 5.87 9.09 2.82
N VAL A 128 4.76 9.61 3.35
CA VAL A 128 3.46 9.61 2.68
C VAL A 128 2.87 11.01 2.68
N TYR A 129 2.32 11.42 1.55
CA TYR A 129 1.64 12.70 1.37
C TYR A 129 0.15 12.44 1.22
N VAL A 130 -0.66 13.17 1.97
CA VAL A 130 -2.11 13.11 1.88
C VAL A 130 -2.60 14.36 1.17
N TYR A 131 -3.40 14.16 0.13
CA TYR A 131 -4.05 15.20 -0.65
C TYR A 131 -5.57 15.10 -0.49
N LEU A 132 -6.22 16.25 -0.41
CA LEU A 132 -7.67 16.37 -0.36
C LEU A 132 -8.16 17.12 -1.59
N ARG A 133 -9.21 16.58 -2.22
CA ARG A 133 -9.91 17.23 -3.32
C ARG A 133 -11.09 18.05 -2.83
N THR A 134 -11.16 19.31 -3.25
CA THR A 134 -12.32 20.20 -3.11
C THR A 134 -12.76 20.70 -4.48
N GLY A 135 -13.92 20.25 -4.96
CA GLY A 135 -14.32 20.49 -6.34
C GLY A 135 -13.37 19.77 -7.30
N THR A 136 -12.67 20.51 -8.16
CA THR A 136 -11.64 19.99 -9.08
C THR A 136 -10.22 20.29 -8.61
N ILE A 137 -10.06 20.83 -7.39
CA ILE A 137 -8.77 21.28 -6.86
C ILE A 137 -8.25 20.27 -5.85
N TRP A 138 -7.08 19.72 -6.13
CA TRP A 138 -6.26 18.94 -5.22
C TRP A 138 -5.29 19.86 -4.49
N ALA A 139 -5.21 19.68 -3.17
CA ALA A 139 -4.23 20.34 -2.31
C ALA A 139 -3.64 19.33 -1.32
N GLN A 140 -2.36 19.49 -0.98
CA GLN A 140 -1.75 18.71 0.09
C GLN A 140 -2.38 19.11 1.43
N GLU A 141 -2.84 18.12 2.18
CA GLU A 141 -3.41 18.30 3.51
C GLU A 141 -2.43 17.86 4.60
N ALA A 142 -1.60 16.84 4.35
CA ALA A 142 -0.60 16.40 5.31
C ALA A 142 0.62 15.73 4.68
N TYR A 143 1.69 15.73 5.46
CA TYR A 143 2.92 15.00 5.26
C TYR A 143 3.16 14.09 6.47
N LEU A 144 3.06 12.78 6.24
CA LEU A 144 3.11 11.73 7.24
C LEU A 144 4.50 11.09 7.28
N LYS A 145 5.00 10.87 8.49
CA LYS A 145 6.25 10.18 8.79
C LYS A 145 6.04 9.21 9.93
N ALA A 146 6.72 8.06 9.88
CA ALA A 146 6.79 7.14 11.01
C ALA A 146 7.39 7.85 12.24
N GLY A 147 6.71 7.75 13.39
CA GLY A 147 7.11 8.39 14.66
C GLY A 147 8.48 7.94 15.20
N ASN A 148 8.93 6.77 14.76
CA ASN A 148 10.17 6.09 15.11
C ASN A 148 11.02 5.77 13.86
N GLY A 149 10.77 6.47 12.75
CA GLY A 149 11.42 6.18 11.47
C GLY A 149 12.94 6.24 11.54
N GLN A 150 13.59 5.23 10.97
CA GLN A 150 15.03 5.07 10.88
C GLN A 150 15.50 5.16 9.42
N THR A 151 16.83 5.15 9.22
CA THR A 151 17.43 5.05 7.88
C THR A 151 17.04 3.72 7.24
N GLY A 152 16.54 3.76 6.01
CA GLY A 152 16.20 2.56 5.25
C GLY A 152 14.87 1.88 5.61
N ASP A 153 14.09 2.45 6.54
CA ASP A 153 12.76 1.93 6.91
C ASP A 153 11.76 1.96 5.74
N GLN A 154 12.01 2.83 4.76
CA GLN A 154 11.22 3.05 3.55
C GLN A 154 9.71 3.16 3.80
N PHE A 155 9.33 3.93 4.81
CA PHE A 155 7.93 4.22 5.10
C PHE A 155 7.20 4.73 3.83
N GLY A 156 6.04 4.16 3.51
CA GLY A 156 5.31 4.50 2.28
C GLY A 156 5.57 3.57 1.10
N THR A 157 6.29 2.45 1.29
CA THR A 157 6.37 1.37 0.29
C THR A 157 4.97 0.92 -0.15
N THR A 158 4.03 0.86 0.80
CA THR A 158 2.60 0.59 0.55
C THR A 158 1.74 1.58 1.30
N VAL A 159 0.60 1.92 0.69
CA VAL A 159 -0.42 2.77 1.31
C VAL A 159 -1.80 2.19 1.03
N ALA A 160 -2.69 2.28 2.01
CA ALA A 160 -4.11 2.00 1.86
C ALA A 160 -4.90 3.11 2.56
N VAL A 161 -6.05 3.49 2.02
CA VAL A 161 -6.88 4.55 2.58
C VAL A 161 -8.35 4.16 2.55
N ASP A 162 -9.06 4.43 3.64
CA ASP A 162 -10.52 4.42 3.68
C ASP A 162 -11.03 5.64 4.47
N GLY A 163 -11.67 6.57 3.74
CA GLY A 163 -12.18 7.83 4.28
C GLY A 163 -11.09 8.65 4.99
N ASP A 164 -11.16 8.64 6.32
CA ASP A 164 -10.30 9.39 7.25
C ASP A 164 -9.19 8.53 7.88
N THR A 165 -8.99 7.29 7.41
CA THR A 165 -7.94 6.39 7.92
C THR A 165 -6.96 6.04 6.81
N VAL A 166 -5.67 6.23 7.06
CA VAL A 166 -4.57 5.83 6.18
C VAL A 166 -3.71 4.81 6.91
N ALA A 167 -3.49 3.66 6.28
CA ALA A 167 -2.55 2.64 6.74
C ALA A 167 -1.33 2.65 5.81
N VAL A 168 -0.13 2.60 6.40
CA VAL A 168 1.14 2.74 5.67
C VAL A 168 2.12 1.64 6.06
N GLY A 169 2.63 0.91 5.08
CA GLY A 169 3.70 -0.06 5.29
C GLY A 169 5.08 0.60 5.38
N SER A 170 5.88 0.09 6.32
CA SER A 170 7.33 0.32 6.43
C SER A 170 7.99 -1.05 6.51
N VAL A 171 8.22 -1.63 5.35
CA VAL A 171 8.49 -3.06 5.18
C VAL A 171 9.87 -3.45 5.71
N TYR A 172 10.81 -2.51 5.71
CA TYR A 172 12.21 -2.74 6.08
C TYR A 172 12.56 -2.25 7.49
N SER A 173 11.56 -1.81 8.26
CA SER A 173 11.74 -1.48 9.68
C SER A 173 11.71 -2.77 10.52
N ASN A 174 12.89 -3.33 10.81
CA ASN A 174 13.04 -4.65 11.43
C ASN A 174 12.32 -5.75 10.62
N GLU A 175 11.28 -6.38 11.17
CA GLU A 175 10.42 -7.37 10.52
C GLU A 175 9.37 -6.77 9.56
N GLY A 176 9.22 -5.46 9.59
CA GLY A 176 8.17 -4.70 8.92
C GLY A 176 7.07 -4.24 9.89
N ALA A 177 6.43 -3.11 9.57
CA ALA A 177 5.37 -2.53 10.37
C ALA A 177 4.30 -1.85 9.50
N VAL A 178 3.09 -1.72 10.04
CA VAL A 178 2.01 -0.92 9.47
C VAL A 178 1.66 0.21 10.44
N TYR A 179 1.74 1.44 9.98
CA TYR A 179 1.39 2.63 10.76
C TYR A 179 -0.01 3.08 10.35
N VAL A 180 -0.88 3.32 11.34
CA VAL A 180 -2.25 3.78 11.10
C VAL A 180 -2.34 5.24 11.51
N TYR A 181 -2.81 6.08 10.59
CA TYR A 181 -3.07 7.50 10.79
C TYR A 181 -4.56 7.78 10.62
N THR A 182 -5.09 8.67 11.45
CA THR A 182 -6.49 9.10 11.35
C THR A 182 -6.61 10.61 11.29
N ARG A 183 -7.60 11.08 10.52
CA ARG A 183 -7.96 12.49 10.40
C ARG A 183 -9.12 12.83 11.32
N THR A 184 -8.95 13.85 12.15
CA THR A 184 -10.02 14.45 12.95
C THR A 184 -9.95 15.96 12.81
N ALA A 185 -11.06 16.60 12.41
CA ALA A 185 -11.13 18.05 12.22
C ALA A 185 -9.98 18.63 11.35
N ALA A 186 -9.70 17.98 10.21
CA ALA A 186 -8.61 18.30 9.28
C ALA A 186 -7.18 18.14 9.83
N LEU A 187 -7.00 17.48 10.98
CA LEU A 187 -5.69 17.14 11.54
C LEU A 187 -5.48 15.63 11.50
N TRP A 188 -4.40 15.22 10.85
CA TRP A 188 -3.87 13.86 10.86
C TRP A 188 -3.03 13.63 12.11
N SER A 189 -3.22 12.46 12.73
CA SER A 189 -2.47 11.97 13.88
C SER A 189 -2.18 10.47 13.71
N GLN A 190 -1.07 9.99 14.27
CA GLN A 190 -0.79 8.55 14.30
C GLN A 190 -1.66 7.92 15.38
N GLU A 191 -2.53 6.99 14.98
CA GLU A 191 -3.40 6.24 15.88
C GLU A 191 -2.70 4.99 16.43
N ALA A 192 -1.99 4.24 15.58
CA ALA A 192 -1.39 2.97 15.97
C ALA A 192 -0.14 2.62 15.16
N ILE A 193 0.66 1.71 15.72
CA ILE A 193 1.69 0.95 15.02
C ILE A 193 1.31 -0.52 15.18
N ILE A 194 1.16 -1.22 14.06
CA ILE A 194 0.82 -2.64 13.98
C ILE A 194 2.07 -3.39 13.55
N GLN A 195 2.45 -4.38 14.35
CA GLN A 195 3.60 -5.26 14.14
C GLN A 195 3.16 -6.71 14.31
N PRO A 196 3.83 -7.67 13.65
CA PRO A 196 3.52 -9.08 13.85
C PRO A 196 3.81 -9.50 15.29
N ALA A 197 2.96 -10.34 15.88
CA ALA A 197 3.12 -10.82 17.25
C ALA A 197 4.37 -11.72 17.45
N ASN A 198 4.85 -12.36 16.37
CA ASN A 198 6.04 -13.22 16.35
C ASN A 198 7.12 -12.62 15.42
N PRO A 199 7.91 -11.63 15.89
CA PRO A 199 8.86 -10.95 15.02
C PRO A 199 9.93 -11.89 14.44
N GLY A 200 10.42 -12.87 15.20
CA GLY A 200 11.54 -13.73 14.76
C GLY A 200 11.31 -14.62 13.53
N SER A 201 10.08 -14.76 13.04
CA SER A 201 9.72 -15.59 11.89
C SER A 201 8.98 -14.83 10.78
N VAL A 202 8.84 -13.51 10.93
CA VAL A 202 8.16 -12.66 9.96
C VAL A 202 9.17 -11.69 9.38
N THR A 203 9.20 -11.64 8.06
CA THR A 203 9.88 -10.58 7.32
C THR A 203 8.88 -9.90 6.41
N ASN A 204 9.16 -8.66 6.04
CA ASN A 204 8.36 -7.88 5.09
C ASN A 204 6.90 -7.67 5.50
N PHE A 205 6.60 -7.59 6.81
CA PHE A 205 5.25 -7.28 7.28
C PHE A 205 4.82 -5.88 6.79
N GLY A 206 3.62 -5.79 6.20
CA GLY A 206 3.12 -4.55 5.60
C GLY A 206 3.40 -4.41 4.09
N LEU A 207 4.03 -5.39 3.45
CA LEU A 207 4.30 -5.34 2.01
C LEU A 207 3.04 -5.48 1.15
N SER A 208 1.98 -6.12 1.66
CA SER A 208 0.65 -6.06 1.06
C SER A 208 -0.34 -5.63 2.13
N LEU A 209 -1.19 -4.67 1.78
CA LEU A 209 -2.00 -3.95 2.75
C LEU A 209 -3.31 -3.52 2.10
N SER A 210 -4.42 -3.78 2.78
CA SER A 210 -5.72 -3.23 2.42
C SER A 210 -6.46 -2.79 3.69
N ILE A 211 -7.36 -1.82 3.54
CA ILE A 211 -8.23 -1.34 4.62
C ILE A 211 -9.66 -1.21 4.09
N SER A 212 -10.64 -1.57 4.94
CA SER A 212 -12.06 -1.33 4.68
C SER A 212 -12.76 -1.13 6.02
N GLY A 213 -13.29 0.07 6.24
CA GLY A 213 -13.89 0.49 7.50
C GLY A 213 -12.92 0.32 8.67
N ASN A 214 -13.31 -0.54 9.62
CA ASN A 214 -12.56 -0.81 10.84
C ASN A 214 -11.62 -2.01 10.71
N THR A 215 -11.39 -2.53 9.50
CA THR A 215 -10.62 -3.76 9.27
C THR A 215 -9.42 -3.48 8.39
N ILE A 216 -8.23 -3.91 8.85
CA ILE A 216 -6.99 -3.89 8.10
C ILE A 216 -6.56 -5.33 7.85
N ALA A 217 -6.15 -5.65 6.63
CA ALA A 217 -5.53 -6.92 6.29
C ALA A 217 -4.10 -6.69 5.80
N VAL A 218 -3.17 -7.46 6.35
CA VAL A 218 -1.74 -7.36 6.08
C VAL A 218 -1.22 -8.71 5.64
N GLY A 219 -0.64 -8.79 4.44
CA GLY A 219 0.03 -10.00 3.98
C GLY A 219 1.54 -9.94 4.17
N THR A 220 2.13 -11.11 4.37
CA THR A 220 3.58 -11.33 4.41
C THR A 220 3.85 -12.67 3.74
N TYR A 221 4.33 -12.63 2.50
CA TYR A 221 4.54 -13.84 1.71
C TYR A 221 5.77 -14.65 2.18
N SER A 222 6.68 -14.02 2.92
CA SER A 222 7.92 -14.60 3.42
C SER A 222 7.80 -15.16 4.85
N GLU A 223 6.57 -15.32 5.35
CA GLU A 223 6.32 -15.99 6.63
C GLU A 223 6.44 -17.51 6.47
N ASP A 224 7.10 -18.18 7.41
CA ASP A 224 7.56 -19.57 7.29
C ASP A 224 6.64 -20.60 7.98
N GLY A 225 5.50 -20.15 8.51
CA GLY A 225 4.62 -20.95 9.36
C GLY A 225 3.95 -22.11 8.63
N ASN A 226 3.77 -23.26 9.28
CA ASN A 226 3.15 -24.44 8.67
C ASN A 226 1.68 -24.68 9.07
N GLU A 227 1.06 -23.74 9.78
CA GLU A 227 -0.37 -23.79 10.02
C GLU A 227 -1.13 -23.80 8.69
N ASN A 228 -2.23 -24.54 8.63
CA ASN A 228 -3.02 -24.76 7.42
C ASN A 228 -4.49 -24.39 7.62
N ARG A 229 -4.74 -23.41 8.48
CA ARG A 229 -6.07 -23.03 8.94
C ARG A 229 -6.14 -21.55 9.29
N ILE A 230 -7.37 -21.11 9.58
CA ILE A 230 -7.63 -19.80 10.19
C ILE A 230 -7.51 -19.97 11.71
N LEU A 231 -6.70 -19.12 12.33
CA LEU A 231 -6.56 -19.01 13.77
C LEU A 231 -7.13 -17.66 14.22
N ASN A 232 -8.21 -17.71 15.01
CA ASN A 232 -8.85 -16.52 15.57
C ASN A 232 -8.29 -16.24 16.97
N GLY A 233 -8.02 -14.97 17.26
CA GLY A 233 -7.20 -14.57 18.39
C GLY A 233 -5.71 -14.80 18.12
N THR A 234 -4.85 -14.22 18.95
CA THR A 234 -3.42 -14.15 18.66
C THR A 234 -2.71 -15.50 18.85
N VAL A 235 -2.34 -16.14 17.74
CA VAL A 235 -1.15 -17.00 17.62
C VAL A 235 -0.69 -17.03 16.16
N ALA A 236 0.57 -16.70 15.89
CA ALA A 236 1.23 -17.08 14.65
C ALA A 236 1.88 -18.47 14.84
N SER A 237 2.21 -19.15 13.74
CA SER A 237 2.83 -20.47 13.81
C SER A 237 4.11 -20.43 14.66
N LEU A 238 4.31 -21.46 15.50
CA LEU A 238 5.58 -21.71 16.19
C LEU A 238 6.46 -22.70 15.41
N ASP A 239 5.87 -23.36 14.41
CA ASP A 239 6.56 -24.28 13.53
C ASP A 239 6.77 -23.60 12.18
N ASN A 240 8.04 -23.33 11.89
CA ASN A 240 8.52 -22.58 10.73
C ASN A 240 9.22 -23.49 9.72
N THR A 241 8.75 -24.73 9.58
CA THR A 241 9.36 -25.73 8.69
C THR A 241 9.00 -25.55 7.20
N LEU A 242 8.10 -24.63 6.85
CA LEU A 242 7.66 -24.36 5.48
C LEU A 242 7.99 -22.91 5.08
N PRO A 243 9.24 -22.65 4.64
CA PRO A 243 9.68 -21.29 4.42
C PRO A 243 8.95 -20.62 3.25
N ALA A 244 8.70 -19.32 3.40
CA ALA A 244 7.97 -18.48 2.44
C ALA A 244 6.62 -19.06 2.00
N SER A 245 5.96 -19.78 2.89
CA SER A 245 4.60 -20.28 2.67
C SER A 245 3.57 -19.16 2.79
N GLY A 246 3.90 -18.10 3.52
CA GLY A 246 3.21 -16.82 3.55
C GLY A 246 1.97 -16.81 4.43
N ALA A 247 1.59 -15.64 4.94
CA ALA A 247 0.48 -15.48 5.87
C ALA A 247 -0.30 -14.19 5.62
N LEU A 248 -1.54 -14.18 6.10
CA LEU A 248 -2.43 -13.03 6.13
C LEU A 248 -2.85 -12.75 7.58
N TYR A 249 -2.66 -11.51 8.02
CA TYR A 249 -3.04 -11.03 9.34
C TYR A 249 -4.20 -10.05 9.20
N VAL A 250 -5.27 -10.26 9.97
CA VAL A 250 -6.44 -9.38 9.98
C VAL A 250 -6.52 -8.68 11.33
N TYR A 251 -6.61 -7.35 11.29
CA TYR A 251 -6.72 -6.48 12.46
C TYR A 251 -8.05 -5.76 12.45
N GLN A 252 -8.66 -5.64 13.63
CA GLN A 252 -9.93 -4.96 13.83
C GLN A 252 -9.76 -3.80 14.80
N ARG A 253 -10.31 -2.64 14.42
CA ARG A 253 -10.37 -1.45 15.25
C ARG A 253 -11.52 -1.55 16.26
N THR A 254 -11.22 -1.35 17.53
CA THR A 254 -12.19 -1.15 18.61
C THR A 254 -11.84 0.15 19.36
N GLY A 255 -12.66 1.19 19.17
CA GLY A 255 -12.29 2.54 19.62
C GLY A 255 -11.07 3.04 18.86
N THR A 256 -9.97 3.34 19.55
CA THR A 256 -8.68 3.72 18.94
C THR A 256 -7.65 2.60 18.94
N ALA A 257 -8.00 1.42 19.44
CA ALA A 257 -7.10 0.27 19.50
C ALA A 257 -7.31 -0.63 18.28
N TRP A 258 -6.20 -1.12 17.71
CA TRP A 258 -6.19 -2.14 16.68
C TRP A 258 -5.70 -3.44 17.28
N ALA A 259 -6.52 -4.48 17.22
CA ALA A 259 -6.19 -5.81 17.73
C ALA A 259 -6.16 -6.81 16.57
N GLN A 260 -5.20 -7.72 16.60
CA GLN A 260 -5.20 -8.85 15.66
C GLN A 260 -6.40 -9.73 15.96
N GLU A 261 -7.25 -9.92 14.97
CA GLU A 261 -8.42 -10.79 15.07
C GLU A 261 -8.14 -12.18 14.49
N SER A 262 -7.42 -12.25 13.37
CA SER A 262 -7.13 -13.52 12.70
C SER A 262 -5.69 -13.58 12.18
N TYR A 263 -5.10 -14.76 12.27
CA TYR A 263 -3.95 -15.21 11.48
C TYR A 263 -4.45 -16.30 10.52
N ILE A 264 -4.19 -16.11 9.23
CA ILE A 264 -4.75 -16.93 8.16
C ILE A 264 -3.60 -17.49 7.34
N LYS A 265 -3.66 -18.80 7.11
CA LYS A 265 -2.80 -19.54 6.18
C LYS A 265 -3.63 -20.21 5.11
N ALA A 266 -3.02 -20.47 3.96
CA ALA A 266 -3.62 -21.32 2.94
C ALA A 266 -3.89 -22.73 3.52
N PRO A 267 -5.02 -23.37 3.20
CA PRO A 267 -5.31 -24.72 3.66
C PRO A 267 -4.35 -25.78 3.08
N ASN A 268 -3.72 -25.49 1.94
CA ASN A 268 -2.56 -26.17 1.35
C ASN A 268 -1.31 -25.33 1.51
N VAL A 269 -0.92 -25.09 2.75
CA VAL A 269 0.36 -24.44 3.00
C VAL A 269 1.51 -25.31 2.47
N GLN A 270 2.30 -24.77 1.56
CA GLN A 270 3.59 -25.34 1.15
C GLN A 270 4.68 -24.28 1.14
N SER A 271 5.93 -24.76 1.16
CA SER A 271 7.09 -23.88 1.06
C SER A 271 7.07 -23.14 -0.28
N GLY A 272 7.19 -21.81 -0.22
CA GLY A 272 7.35 -20.98 -1.40
C GLY A 272 6.06 -20.57 -2.10
N ASP A 273 4.87 -20.91 -1.61
CA ASP A 273 3.59 -20.55 -2.26
C ASP A 273 3.31 -19.03 -2.29
N TRP A 274 3.98 -18.27 -1.42
CA TRP A 274 3.86 -16.81 -1.29
C TRP A 274 2.44 -16.34 -0.98
N PHE A 275 1.72 -17.08 -0.14
CA PHE A 275 0.38 -16.68 0.30
C PHE A 275 0.41 -15.30 0.98
N GLY A 276 -0.51 -14.42 0.59
CA GLY A 276 -0.56 -13.04 1.07
C GLY A 276 0.34 -12.08 0.29
N MET A 277 0.93 -12.49 -0.84
CA MET A 277 1.68 -11.57 -1.72
C MET A 277 0.82 -10.41 -2.23
N GLY A 278 -0.46 -10.68 -2.53
CA GLY A 278 -1.47 -9.67 -2.81
C GLY A 278 -2.63 -9.80 -1.85
N VAL A 279 -3.16 -8.67 -1.36
CA VAL A 279 -4.29 -8.63 -0.42
C VAL A 279 -5.28 -7.57 -0.87
N ALA A 280 -6.57 -7.91 -0.84
CA ALA A 280 -7.66 -6.97 -1.06
C ALA A 280 -8.77 -7.18 -0.02
N LEU A 281 -9.32 -6.08 0.48
CA LEU A 281 -10.48 -6.06 1.39
C LEU A 281 -11.64 -5.31 0.77
N SER A 282 -12.85 -5.84 0.97
CA SER A 282 -14.10 -5.14 0.69
C SER A 282 -15.16 -5.57 1.69
N GLY A 283 -15.49 -4.69 2.63
CA GLY A 283 -16.37 -5.04 3.75
C GLY A 283 -15.78 -6.19 4.58
N ASP A 284 -16.55 -7.26 4.73
CA ASP A 284 -16.17 -8.45 5.50
C ASP A 284 -15.45 -9.53 4.67
N THR A 285 -15.20 -9.27 3.38
CA THR A 285 -14.48 -10.19 2.50
C THR A 285 -13.02 -9.78 2.37
N VAL A 286 -12.12 -10.73 2.63
CA VAL A 286 -10.69 -10.60 2.36
C VAL A 286 -10.27 -11.61 1.30
N VAL A 287 -9.42 -11.14 0.37
CA VAL A 287 -8.85 -11.95 -0.70
C VAL A 287 -7.34 -11.93 -0.58
N ALA A 288 -6.72 -13.10 -0.67
CA ALA A 288 -5.26 -13.25 -0.65
C ALA A 288 -4.78 -14.05 -1.86
N GLY A 289 -3.72 -13.56 -2.51
CA GLY A 289 -3.03 -14.27 -3.60
C GLY A 289 -1.85 -15.09 -3.09
N ALA A 290 -1.64 -16.24 -3.73
CA ALA A 290 -0.45 -17.11 -3.58
C ALA A 290 0.05 -17.44 -4.99
N PRO A 291 0.83 -16.56 -5.64
CA PRO A 291 1.18 -16.68 -7.05
C PRO A 291 2.18 -17.81 -7.35
N GLN A 292 2.76 -18.43 -6.33
CA GLN A 292 3.67 -19.56 -6.47
C GLN A 292 3.04 -20.86 -5.99
N GLU A 293 1.74 -20.87 -5.67
CA GLU A 293 1.04 -22.11 -5.34
C GLU A 293 1.01 -23.07 -6.54
N ASP A 294 1.21 -24.35 -6.24
CA ASP A 294 1.22 -25.45 -7.17
C ASP A 294 -0.21 -26.05 -7.28
N GLY A 295 -0.76 -26.12 -8.49
CA GLY A 295 -2.20 -26.35 -8.63
C GLY A 295 -2.68 -26.74 -10.03
N GLY A 296 -3.04 -28.00 -10.22
CA GLY A 296 -3.68 -28.50 -11.44
C GLY A 296 -5.21 -28.43 -11.42
N GLN A 297 -5.81 -27.84 -10.38
CA GLN A 297 -7.25 -27.62 -10.32
C GLN A 297 -7.68 -26.60 -11.37
N THR A 298 -8.77 -26.87 -12.09
CA THR A 298 -9.27 -26.01 -13.17
C THR A 298 -10.66 -25.42 -12.87
N THR A 299 -11.17 -25.66 -11.66
CA THR A 299 -12.49 -25.24 -11.21
C THR A 299 -12.42 -24.59 -9.83
N VAL A 300 -13.30 -23.63 -9.58
CA VAL A 300 -13.47 -23.01 -8.25
C VAL A 300 -13.93 -24.08 -7.25
N THR A 301 -13.20 -24.21 -6.16
CA THR A 301 -13.55 -25.11 -5.04
C THR A 301 -14.09 -24.28 -3.88
N VAL A 302 -15.19 -24.75 -3.27
CA VAL A 302 -15.80 -24.11 -2.09
C VAL A 302 -15.72 -25.06 -0.91
N GLY A 303 -15.18 -24.59 0.21
CA GLY A 303 -15.00 -25.37 1.44
C GLY A 303 -13.63 -26.05 1.53
N GLU A 304 -13.54 -27.12 2.32
CA GLU A 304 -12.29 -27.86 2.53
C GLU A 304 -11.80 -28.48 1.22
N ILE A 305 -10.56 -28.16 0.85
CA ILE A 305 -9.89 -28.81 -0.26
C ILE A 305 -9.32 -30.14 0.26
N ARG A 306 -9.76 -31.26 -0.33
CA ARG A 306 -9.45 -32.62 0.16
C ARG A 306 -8.44 -33.38 -0.70
N SER A 307 -8.06 -32.80 -1.85
CA SER A 307 -7.06 -33.37 -2.74
C SER A 307 -6.26 -32.25 -3.38
N TRP A 308 -4.99 -32.19 -3.01
CA TRP A 308 -4.04 -31.25 -3.56
C TRP A 308 -3.53 -31.76 -4.90
N ASN A 309 -3.77 -31.00 -5.96
CA ASN A 309 -3.33 -31.36 -7.29
C ASN A 309 -2.04 -30.61 -7.60
N GLU A 310 -0.91 -31.12 -7.12
CA GLU A 310 0.40 -30.44 -7.22
C GLU A 310 1.10 -30.65 -8.58
N LEU A 311 0.33 -30.90 -9.65
CA LEU A 311 0.89 -31.28 -10.95
C LEU A 311 1.32 -30.10 -11.82
N LYS A 312 1.05 -28.86 -11.39
CA LYS A 312 1.32 -27.64 -12.16
C LYS A 312 2.06 -26.63 -11.26
N PRO A 313 3.40 -26.62 -11.32
CA PRO A 313 4.18 -25.75 -10.47
C PRO A 313 3.92 -24.27 -10.74
N ASN A 314 3.83 -23.46 -9.68
CA ASN A 314 3.64 -22.02 -9.67
C ASN A 314 2.46 -21.54 -10.55
N SER A 315 1.40 -22.33 -10.64
CA SER A 315 0.17 -21.94 -11.35
C SER A 315 -0.58 -20.81 -10.64
N GLY A 316 -0.36 -20.70 -9.34
CA GLY A 316 -0.91 -19.69 -8.46
C GLY A 316 -2.36 -19.96 -8.06
N ALA A 317 -2.73 -19.42 -6.90
CA ALA A 317 -4.08 -19.49 -6.36
C ALA A 317 -4.52 -18.14 -5.77
N VAL A 318 -5.84 -17.98 -5.65
CA VAL A 318 -6.48 -16.88 -4.93
C VAL A 318 -7.46 -17.48 -3.94
N TYR A 319 -7.35 -17.06 -2.70
CA TYR A 319 -8.16 -17.52 -1.59
C TYR A 319 -9.09 -16.40 -1.15
N VAL A 320 -10.37 -16.73 -0.98
CA VAL A 320 -11.41 -15.79 -0.54
C VAL A 320 -11.90 -16.24 0.83
N PHE A 321 -11.82 -15.33 1.79
CA PHE A 321 -12.32 -15.53 3.14
C PHE A 321 -13.40 -14.49 3.42
N SER A 322 -14.44 -14.88 4.13
CA SER A 322 -15.51 -13.98 4.56
C SER A 322 -15.96 -14.38 5.97
N ARG A 323 -16.37 -13.38 6.76
CA ARG A 323 -17.07 -13.65 8.01
C ARG A 323 -18.51 -14.10 7.79
#